data_AF-A0A353YYA9-F1
#
_entry.id   AF-A0A353YYA9-F1
#
_cell.length_a   1.000
_cell.length_b   1.000
_cell.length_c   1.000
_cell.angle_alpha   90.00
_cell.angle_beta   90.00
_cell.angle_gamma   90.00
#
_symmetry.space_group_name_H-M   'P 1'
#
loop_
_entity.id
_entity.type
_entity.pdbx_description
1 polymer ?
#
loop_
_entity_poly.entity_id
_entity_poly.type
_entity_poly.pdbx_seq_one_letter_code
_entity_poly.pdbx_strand_id
1 'polypeptide(L)'
;IVSSDSDFTRLATRLREAGMKVIGIGEKKTPNPFIVACDKFIYIEILKNKSKEKESEEEKETEKESFEKITAREIKLIASTITDLSDDDGWAFLGDVGSLLQKKQPNFDPRNYGFQKLTPLIKSIKKFEIEQRANPGSSNKLIFVKNTDKRSGSSHK
;
A
#
# COMPACT_ATOMS: atom_id res chain seq x y z
N ILE A 1 -8.87 16.47 5.85
CA ILE A 1 -8.29 17.18 7.03
C ILE A 1 -6.78 17.25 6.81
N VAL A 2 -6.20 18.44 6.84
CA VAL A 2 -4.73 18.63 6.73
C VAL A 2 -4.22 19.02 8.12
N SER A 3 -3.63 18.07 8.84
CA SER A 3 -3.13 18.26 10.21
C SER A 3 -2.22 17.10 10.61
N SER A 4 -1.31 17.35 11.55
CA SER A 4 -0.55 16.29 12.25
C SER A 4 -0.91 16.19 13.73
N ASP A 5 -1.97 16.89 14.15
CA ASP A 5 -2.43 16.97 15.53
C ASP A 5 -3.50 15.91 15.83
N SER A 6 -3.37 15.23 16.98
CA SER A 6 -4.32 14.25 17.47
C SER A 6 -5.69 14.82 17.84
N ASP A 7 -5.82 16.13 18.05
CA ASP A 7 -7.09 16.75 18.45
C ASP A 7 -8.20 16.58 17.40
N PHE A 8 -7.84 16.38 16.14
CA PHE A 8 -8.79 16.13 15.05
C PHE A 8 -9.31 14.69 14.99
N THR A 9 -8.85 13.79 15.87
CA THR A 9 -9.28 12.38 15.91
C THR A 9 -10.80 12.25 16.08
N ARG A 10 -11.39 13.01 17.01
CA ARG A 10 -12.85 12.97 17.24
C ARG A 10 -13.64 13.51 16.05
N LEU A 11 -13.15 14.59 15.43
CA LEU A 11 -13.76 15.15 14.23
C LEU A 11 -13.76 14.11 13.10
N ALA A 12 -12.60 13.54 12.78
CA ALA A 12 -12.47 12.53 11.73
C ALA A 12 -13.40 11.33 11.96
N THR A 13 -13.48 10.85 13.20
CA THR A 13 -14.38 9.75 13.57
C THR A 13 -15.85 10.11 13.33
N ARG A 14 -16.30 11.28 13.80
CA ARG A 14 -17.69 11.74 13.61
C ARG A 14 -18.06 11.92 12.15
N LEU A 15 -17.13 12.44 11.34
CA LEU A 15 -17.37 12.60 9.91
C LEU A 15 -17.59 11.23 9.22
N ARG A 16 -16.78 10.22 9.59
CA ARG A 16 -16.95 8.84 9.07
C ARG A 16 -18.24 8.18 9.54
N GLU A 17 -18.60 8.35 10.81
CA GLU A 17 -19.87 7.87 11.36
C GLU A 17 -21.07 8.47 10.62
N ALA A 18 -20.97 9.72 10.16
CA ALA A 18 -21.97 10.39 9.33
C ALA A 18 -21.93 9.96 7.85
N GLY A 19 -21.14 8.94 7.49
CA GLY A 19 -21.02 8.41 6.13
C GLY A 19 -20.15 9.26 5.20
N MET A 20 -19.41 10.24 5.72
CA MET A 20 -18.49 11.03 4.89
C MET A 20 -17.13 10.36 4.76
N LYS A 21 -16.57 10.44 3.55
CA LYS A 21 -15.21 9.97 3.29
C LYS A 21 -14.18 10.97 3.85
N VAL A 22 -13.34 10.52 4.76
CA VAL A 22 -12.33 11.34 5.43
C VAL A 22 -10.93 10.99 4.92
N ILE A 23 -10.32 11.95 4.24
CA ILE A 23 -8.91 11.91 3.84
C ILE A 23 -8.10 12.79 4.78
N GLY A 24 -7.21 12.18 5.55
CA GLY A 24 -6.20 12.85 6.38
C GLY A 24 -4.92 13.10 5.58
N ILE A 25 -4.29 14.24 5.82
CA ILE A 25 -2.98 14.60 5.26
C ILE A 25 -2.13 15.19 6.38
N GLY A 26 -0.93 14.67 6.60
CA GLY A 26 -0.05 15.13 7.68
C GLY A 26 1.37 14.60 7.57
N GLU A 27 2.23 14.96 8.52
CA GLU A 27 3.62 14.51 8.58
C GLU A 27 3.71 13.05 9.04
N LYS A 28 4.85 12.40 8.78
CA LYS A 28 5.11 11.03 9.28
C LYS A 28 5.02 10.91 10.80
N LYS A 29 5.31 11.98 11.53
CA LYS A 29 5.20 12.04 13.00
C LYS A 29 3.76 12.10 13.52
N THR A 30 2.76 12.12 12.63
CA THR A 30 1.35 12.19 13.03
C THR A 30 0.99 11.01 13.93
N PRO A 31 0.34 11.25 15.09
CA PRO A 31 -0.05 10.18 16.01
C PRO A 31 -1.00 9.16 15.36
N ASN A 32 -0.78 7.88 15.67
CA ASN A 32 -1.60 6.79 15.17
C ASN A 32 -3.12 6.97 15.39
N PRO A 33 -3.61 7.52 16.53
CA PRO A 33 -5.04 7.76 16.73
C PRO A 33 -5.70 8.58 15.61
N PHE A 34 -5.03 9.64 15.13
CA PHE A 34 -5.59 10.45 14.06
C PHE A 34 -5.54 9.75 12.70
N ILE A 35 -4.46 9.00 12.44
CA ILE A 35 -4.31 8.20 11.21
C ILE A 35 -5.45 7.19 11.07
N VAL A 36 -5.71 6.39 12.12
CA VAL A 36 -6.74 5.34 12.08
C VAL A 36 -8.17 5.89 12.11
N ALA A 37 -8.34 7.14 12.54
CA ALA A 37 -9.62 7.84 12.48
C ALA A 37 -9.99 8.28 11.06
N CYS A 38 -9.08 8.24 10.08
CA CYS A 38 -9.36 8.56 8.67
C CYS A 38 -9.67 7.30 7.85
N ASP A 39 -10.30 7.45 6.69
CA ASP A 39 -10.42 6.34 5.71
C ASP A 39 -9.15 6.18 4.88
N LYS A 40 -8.42 7.28 4.67
CA LYS A 40 -7.12 7.30 4.02
C LYS A 40 -6.26 8.38 4.67
N PHE A 41 -4.98 8.10 4.85
CA PHE A 41 -4.01 9.04 5.36
C PHE A 41 -2.85 9.18 4.37
N ILE A 42 -2.48 10.41 4.01
CA ILE A 42 -1.43 10.72 3.04
C ILE A 42 -0.34 11.49 3.76
N TYR A 43 0.89 10.97 3.72
CA TYR A 43 2.05 11.68 4.24
C TYR A 43 2.44 12.85 3.33
N ILE A 44 2.85 13.99 3.89
CA ILE A 44 3.28 15.12 3.06
C ILE A 44 4.63 14.87 2.38
N GLU A 45 5.45 13.98 2.94
CA GLU A 45 6.79 13.64 2.48
C GLU A 45 6.76 13.02 1.08
N ILE A 46 5.73 12.21 0.77
CA ILE A 46 5.57 11.64 -0.57
C ILE A 46 5.20 12.69 -1.63
N LEU A 47 4.70 13.86 -1.23
CA LEU A 47 4.39 14.96 -2.15
C LEU A 47 5.66 15.77 -2.47
N LYS A 48 6.54 15.97 -1.48
CA LYS A 48 7.82 16.67 -1.64
C LYS A 48 8.79 15.92 -2.55
N ASN A 49 8.82 14.59 -2.48
CA ASN A 49 9.67 13.79 -3.37
C ASN A 49 9.21 13.86 -4.84
N LYS A 50 7.89 13.96 -5.08
CA LYS A 50 7.34 14.04 -6.43
C LYS A 50 7.65 15.36 -7.15
N SER A 51 7.83 16.46 -6.42
CA SER A 51 8.32 17.72 -7.00
C SER A 51 9.78 17.63 -7.42
N LYS A 52 10.62 16.90 -6.66
CA LYS A 52 12.03 16.69 -7.01
C LYS A 52 12.20 15.75 -8.22
N GLU A 53 11.45 14.66 -8.28
CA GLU A 53 11.48 13.71 -9.40
C GLU A 53 11.07 14.32 -10.76
N LYS A 54 10.37 15.46 -10.78
CA LYS A 54 9.99 16.17 -12.02
C LYS A 54 11.10 17.05 -12.60
N GLU A 55 12.16 17.32 -11.83
CA GLU A 55 13.27 18.18 -12.25
C GLU A 55 14.51 17.39 -12.68
N SER A 56 14.54 16.06 -12.50
CA SER A 56 15.69 15.21 -12.83
C SER A 56 15.26 13.88 -13.47
N GLU A 57 15.16 13.85 -14.80
CA GLU A 57 14.95 12.62 -15.59
C GLU A 57 16.23 11.83 -15.88
N GLU A 58 17.40 12.29 -15.43
CA GLU A 58 18.66 11.56 -15.58
C GLU A 58 19.40 11.50 -14.23
N GLU A 59 19.34 10.31 -13.62
CA GLU A 59 20.33 9.68 -12.72
C GLU A 59 19.61 8.82 -11.67
N LYS A 60 19.48 7.53 -12.01
CA LYS A 60 19.30 6.47 -11.01
C LYS A 60 20.61 6.35 -10.23
N GLU A 61 20.47 6.19 -8.91
CA GLU A 61 21.41 5.55 -7.97
C GLU A 61 21.95 6.37 -6.78
N THR A 62 21.39 7.51 -6.39
CA THR A 62 21.76 8.09 -5.08
C THR A 62 20.66 8.96 -4.49
N GLU A 63 19.67 8.38 -3.82
CA GLU A 63 18.92 9.04 -2.73
C GLU A 63 18.11 7.99 -1.93
N LYS A 64 18.83 7.14 -1.19
CA LYS A 64 18.24 6.10 -0.32
C LYS A 64 17.75 6.64 1.04
N GLU A 65 17.66 7.96 1.23
CA GLU A 65 17.52 8.55 2.57
C GLU A 65 16.09 8.88 3.03
N SER A 66 15.05 8.79 2.20
CA SER A 66 13.69 9.21 2.60
C SER A 66 12.58 8.15 2.52
N PHE A 67 12.85 6.99 1.92
CA PHE A 67 11.87 5.91 1.79
C PHE A 67 11.94 4.94 2.98
N GLU A 68 10.77 4.53 3.45
CA GLU A 68 10.69 3.52 4.49
C GLU A 68 11.07 2.16 3.92
N LYS A 69 11.80 1.38 4.71
CA LYS A 69 11.99 -0.04 4.41
C LYS A 69 10.68 -0.76 4.70
N ILE A 70 10.23 -1.57 3.77
CA ILE A 70 9.09 -2.45 4.04
C ILE A 70 9.45 -3.43 5.16
N THR A 71 8.66 -3.45 6.24
CA THR A 71 8.94 -4.30 7.40
C THR A 71 8.21 -5.65 7.27
N ALA A 72 8.56 -6.58 8.15
CA ALA A 72 7.88 -7.86 8.25
C ALA A 72 6.38 -7.71 8.56
N ARG A 73 5.97 -6.61 9.22
CA ARG A 73 4.56 -6.35 9.55
C ARG A 73 3.76 -6.02 8.29
N GLU A 74 4.26 -5.14 7.42
CA GLU A 74 3.58 -4.84 6.16
C GLU A 74 3.54 -6.06 5.24
N ILE A 75 4.63 -6.84 5.17
CA ILE A 75 4.64 -8.09 4.40
C ILE A 75 3.57 -9.06 4.91
N LYS A 76 3.44 -9.20 6.23
CA LYS A 76 2.40 -10.05 6.84
C LYS A 76 0.99 -9.52 6.56
N LEU A 77 0.79 -8.20 6.62
CA LEU A 77 -0.47 -7.55 6.30
C LEU A 77 -0.87 -7.76 4.83
N ILE A 78 0.08 -7.63 3.90
CA ILE A 78 -0.12 -7.91 2.48
C ILE A 78 -0.48 -9.39 2.31
N ALA A 79 0.30 -10.31 2.88
CA ALA A 79 0.07 -11.74 2.76
C ALA A 79 -1.31 -12.17 3.29
N SER A 80 -1.72 -11.68 4.47
CA SER A 80 -3.04 -11.99 5.01
C SER A 80 -4.16 -11.38 4.16
N THR A 81 -3.96 -10.17 3.64
CA THR A 81 -4.95 -9.51 2.78
C THR A 81 -5.10 -10.20 1.42
N ILE A 82 -4.04 -10.80 0.89
CA ILE A 82 -4.11 -11.67 -0.28
C ILE A 82 -4.93 -12.91 0.08
N THR A 83 -4.60 -13.60 1.18
CA THR A 83 -5.35 -14.80 1.62
C THR A 83 -6.84 -14.54 1.82
N ASP A 84 -7.21 -13.39 2.39
CA ASP A 84 -8.61 -13.03 2.62
C ASP A 84 -9.41 -12.81 1.31
N LEU A 85 -8.73 -12.55 0.19
CA LEU A 85 -9.31 -12.22 -1.11
C LEU A 85 -8.98 -13.23 -2.22
N SER A 86 -8.25 -14.29 -1.88
CA SER A 86 -7.86 -15.34 -2.82
C SER A 86 -9.08 -16.15 -3.23
N ASP A 87 -9.16 -16.49 -4.52
CA ASP A 87 -10.04 -17.53 -5.04
C ASP A 87 -9.55 -18.94 -4.64
N ASP A 88 -10.27 -19.97 -5.10
CA ASP A 88 -9.96 -21.38 -4.83
C ASP A 88 -8.56 -21.79 -5.35
N ASP A 89 -8.05 -21.12 -6.39
CA ASP A 89 -6.72 -21.32 -6.94
C ASP A 89 -5.63 -20.52 -6.20
N GLY A 90 -6.01 -19.73 -5.19
CA GLY A 90 -5.13 -18.92 -4.36
C GLY A 90 -4.81 -17.53 -4.94
N TRP A 91 -5.45 -17.12 -6.04
CA TRP A 91 -5.21 -15.84 -6.68
C TRP A 91 -6.16 -14.76 -6.20
N ALA A 92 -5.64 -13.58 -5.89
CA ALA A 92 -6.44 -12.40 -5.54
C ALA A 92 -6.25 -11.30 -6.59
N PHE A 93 -7.32 -10.59 -6.94
CA PHE A 93 -7.21 -9.42 -7.80
C PHE A 93 -6.48 -8.28 -7.06
N LEU A 94 -5.40 -7.76 -7.64
CA LEU A 94 -4.52 -6.79 -6.97
C LEU A 94 -5.25 -5.47 -6.65
N GLY A 95 -6.27 -5.10 -7.42
CA GLY A 95 -7.09 -3.91 -7.16
C GLY A 95 -7.87 -4.03 -5.85
N ASP A 96 -8.42 -5.20 -5.56
CA ASP A 96 -9.16 -5.46 -4.33
C ASP A 96 -8.22 -5.58 -3.14
N VAL A 97 -7.06 -6.22 -3.32
CA VAL A 97 -5.99 -6.26 -2.33
C VAL A 97 -5.56 -4.85 -1.93
N GLY A 98 -5.31 -3.97 -2.91
CA GLY A 98 -4.97 -2.57 -2.64
C GLY A 98 -6.07 -1.81 -1.89
N SER A 99 -7.33 -2.07 -2.23
CA SER A 99 -8.48 -1.46 -1.57
C SER A 99 -8.67 -1.93 -0.13
N LEU A 100 -8.50 -3.23 0.13
CA LEU A 100 -8.59 -3.79 1.48
C LEU A 100 -7.38 -3.40 2.35
N LEU A 101 -6.19 -3.27 1.76
CA LEU A 101 -5.01 -2.74 2.46
C LEU A 101 -5.25 -1.32 2.99
N GLN A 102 -5.83 -0.43 2.18
CA GLN A 102 -6.16 0.93 2.62
C GLN A 102 -7.24 0.93 3.72
N LYS A 103 -8.20 0.00 3.68
CA LYS A 103 -9.21 -0.14 4.75
C LYS A 103 -8.60 -0.63 6.06
N LYS A 104 -7.66 -1.58 6.02
CA LYS A 104 -6.99 -2.13 7.21
C LYS A 104 -5.94 -1.17 7.78
N GLN A 105 -5.25 -0.45 6.91
CA GLN A 105 -4.17 0.47 7.25
C GLN A 105 -4.31 1.75 6.40
N PRO A 106 -4.98 2.80 6.92
CA PRO A 106 -5.28 4.03 6.16
C PRO A 106 -4.07 4.75 5.58
N ASN A 107 -2.91 4.64 6.23
CA ASN A 107 -1.64 5.23 5.79
C ASN A 107 -0.83 4.33 4.84
N PHE A 108 -1.33 3.16 4.43
CA PHE A 108 -0.64 2.31 3.48
C PHE A 108 -0.64 2.95 2.08
N ASP A 109 0.53 3.35 1.61
CA ASP A 109 0.75 3.88 0.26
C ASP A 109 2.11 3.36 -0.28
N PRO A 110 2.15 2.75 -1.48
CA PRO A 110 3.39 2.27 -2.07
C PRO A 110 4.50 3.33 -2.17
N ARG A 111 4.12 4.60 -2.27
CA ARG A 111 5.05 5.73 -2.39
C ARG A 111 5.84 5.97 -1.10
N ASN A 112 5.32 5.53 0.05
CA ASN A 112 6.06 5.57 1.33
C ASN A 112 7.33 4.71 1.25
N TYR A 113 7.32 3.68 0.41
CA TYR A 113 8.40 2.71 0.22
C TYR A 113 9.17 2.91 -1.09
N GLY A 114 8.95 4.03 -1.80
CA GLY A 114 9.66 4.35 -3.05
C GLY A 114 9.02 3.78 -4.32
N PHE A 115 7.75 3.35 -4.27
CA PHE A 115 7.07 2.78 -5.44
C PHE A 115 5.88 3.65 -5.88
N GLN A 116 5.83 3.99 -7.17
CA GLN A 116 4.72 4.78 -7.72
C GLN A 116 3.37 4.04 -7.74
N LYS A 117 3.40 2.70 -7.74
CA LYS A 117 2.22 1.82 -7.84
C LYS A 117 2.39 0.61 -6.94
N LEU A 118 1.27 -0.06 -6.63
CA LEU A 118 1.29 -1.28 -5.81
C LEU A 118 2.00 -2.44 -6.51
N THR A 119 1.83 -2.60 -7.82
CA THR A 119 2.46 -3.68 -8.59
C THR A 119 3.99 -3.76 -8.42
N PRO A 120 4.77 -2.68 -8.64
CA PRO A 120 6.23 -2.74 -8.44
C PRO A 120 6.62 -2.95 -6.96
N LEU A 121 5.84 -2.44 -6.00
CA LEU A 121 6.04 -2.76 -4.58
C LEU A 121 5.92 -4.27 -4.35
N ILE A 122 4.83 -4.90 -4.78
CA ILE A 122 4.62 -6.35 -4.63
C ILE A 122 5.73 -7.14 -5.34
N LYS A 123 6.12 -6.76 -6.56
CA LYS A 123 7.23 -7.41 -7.30
C LYS A 123 8.56 -7.36 -6.55
N SER A 124 8.83 -6.28 -5.82
CA SER A 124 10.06 -6.14 -5.03
C SER A 124 10.11 -7.12 -3.86
N ILE A 125 8.95 -7.57 -3.38
CA ILE A 125 8.83 -8.53 -2.28
C ILE A 125 8.84 -9.93 -2.90
N LYS A 126 9.97 -10.64 -2.78
CA LYS A 126 10.18 -12.00 -3.32
C LYS A 126 9.37 -13.11 -2.59
N LYS A 127 8.15 -12.80 -2.14
CA LYS A 127 7.21 -13.70 -1.45
C LYS A 127 5.84 -13.76 -2.12
N PHE A 128 5.67 -13.09 -3.24
CA PHE A 128 4.41 -13.04 -3.97
C PHE A 128 4.63 -13.36 -5.44
N GLU A 129 3.72 -14.15 -6.01
CA GLU A 129 3.60 -14.37 -7.44
C GLU A 129 2.64 -13.34 -8.04
N ILE A 130 2.92 -12.88 -9.25
CA ILE A 130 2.07 -11.92 -9.96
C ILE A 130 1.80 -12.44 -11.36
N GLU A 131 0.53 -12.45 -11.73
CA GLU A 131 0.05 -12.83 -13.05
C GLU A 131 -0.71 -11.67 -13.69
N GLN A 132 -0.53 -11.48 -15.00
CA GLN A 132 -1.33 -10.54 -15.78
C GLN A 132 -2.32 -11.31 -16.62
N ARG A 133 -3.62 -11.08 -16.40
CA ARG A 133 -4.70 -11.70 -17.16
C ARG A 133 -5.32 -10.67 -18.11
N ALA A 134 -5.74 -11.13 -19.29
CA ALA A 134 -6.47 -10.29 -20.23
C ALA A 134 -7.79 -9.86 -19.59
N ASN A 135 -8.18 -8.60 -19.78
CA ASN A 135 -9.50 -8.13 -19.40
C ASN A 135 -10.43 -8.22 -20.62
N PRO A 136 -11.49 -9.05 -20.61
CA PRO A 136 -12.44 -9.10 -21.71
C PRO A 136 -13.03 -7.71 -21.96
N GLY A 137 -12.87 -7.17 -23.17
CA GLY A 137 -13.42 -5.88 -23.57
C GLY A 137 -12.59 -4.64 -23.18
N SER A 138 -11.35 -4.81 -22.69
CA SER A 138 -10.43 -3.68 -22.46
C SER A 138 -9.00 -4.02 -22.90
N SER A 139 -8.28 -3.00 -23.40
CA SER A 139 -6.84 -3.11 -23.66
C SER A 139 -6.00 -3.20 -22.38
N ASN A 140 -6.60 -2.91 -21.22
CA ASN A 140 -5.92 -2.95 -19.93
C ASN A 140 -5.88 -4.38 -19.38
N LYS A 141 -4.73 -4.79 -18.86
CA LYS A 141 -4.56 -6.11 -18.21
C LYS A 141 -4.97 -6.04 -16.74
N LEU A 142 -5.63 -7.09 -16.26
CA LEU A 142 -5.88 -7.31 -14.83
C LEU A 142 -4.64 -7.93 -14.19
N ILE A 143 -4.34 -7.52 -12.97
CA ILE A 143 -3.18 -8.03 -12.23
C ILE A 143 -3.70 -8.86 -11.07
N PHE A 144 -3.27 -10.11 -11.02
CA PHE A 144 -3.56 -11.04 -9.93
C PHE A 144 -2.28 -11.30 -9.13
N VAL A 145 -2.44 -11.54 -7.83
CA VAL A 145 -1.35 -11.81 -6.90
C VAL A 145 -1.66 -13.03 -6.05
N LYS A 146 -0.66 -13.85 -5.77
CA LYS A 146 -0.75 -15.05 -4.94
C LYS A 146 0.42 -15.10 -3.95
N ASN A 147 0.18 -15.65 -2.76
CA ASN A 147 1.24 -15.93 -1.80
C ASN A 147 2.13 -17.07 -2.30
N THR A 148 3.45 -16.88 -2.32
CA THR A 148 4.35 -18.00 -2.62
C THR A 148 4.48 -18.88 -1.39
N ASP A 149 3.95 -20.09 -1.45
CA ASP A 149 4.22 -21.10 -0.45
C ASP A 149 5.68 -21.56 -0.59
N LYS A 150 6.59 -21.03 0.23
CA LYS A 150 7.84 -21.76 0.52
C LYS A 150 7.55 -22.94 1.44
N ARG A 151 6.64 -23.82 1.02
CA ARG A 151 6.48 -25.20 1.48
C ARG A 151 6.82 -26.22 0.37
N SER A 152 7.52 -25.80 -0.68
CA SER A 152 8.11 -26.73 -1.65
C SER A 152 9.63 -26.86 -1.42
N GLY A 153 10.05 -27.94 -0.75
CA GLY A 153 11.42 -28.46 -0.86
C GLY A 153 12.30 -28.45 0.41
N SER A 154 11.89 -29.11 1.49
CA SER A 154 12.84 -29.82 2.35
C SER A 154 12.50 -31.31 2.29
N SER A 155 12.80 -31.93 1.16
CA SER A 155 13.17 -33.35 1.18
C SER A 155 14.64 -33.38 1.59
N HIS A 156 14.86 -33.75 2.85
CA HIS A 156 16.13 -34.34 3.24
C HIS A 156 16.45 -35.48 2.26
N LYS A 157 17.60 -35.41 1.62
CA LYS A 157 18.28 -36.56 1.06
C LYS A 157 19.71 -36.55 1.57
#